data_AF-Q63TC5-F1
#
_entry.id   AF-Q63TC5-F1
#
_cell.length_a   1.000
_cell.length_b   1.000
_cell.length_c   1.000
_cell.angle_alpha   90.00
_cell.angle_beta   90.00
_cell.angle_gamma   90.00
#
_symmetry.space_group_name_H-M   'P 1'
#
loop_
_entity.id
_entity.type
_entity.pdbx_description
1 polymer ?
#
loop_
_entity_poly.entity_id
_entity_poly.type
_entity_poly.pdbx_seq_one_letter_code
_entity_poly.pdbx_strand_id
1 'polypeptide(L)'
;MLGLTKSTLGKRGCSSCGAILHGVIAVGVSCAMSSAVAMSRGPVRVDIKRIDGQPAARIPESDDTGNEWVRLHIAGVGRATGPASPAVVYWVITVPDDVPPVYLKRGECVVFGQRIPGATVETPPKPFDVDKRYNFALVTSSESGAWIYKGNFCVREKLGSGTRAVLLNEDSDPCPRGR
;
A
#
# COMPACT_ATOMS: atom_id res chain seq x y z
N MET A 1 -24.44 40.38 -31.39
CA MET A 1 -25.29 40.38 -30.18
C MET A 1 -24.89 39.14 -29.37
N LEU A 2 -23.99 39.18 -28.36
CA LEU A 2 -24.15 39.68 -26.97
C LEU A 2 -25.44 39.15 -26.32
N GLY A 3 -25.50 38.45 -25.18
CA GLY A 3 -24.54 38.06 -24.10
C GLY A 3 -25.12 36.89 -23.26
N LEU A 4 -24.35 36.14 -22.43
CA LEU A 4 -24.15 36.30 -20.95
C LEU A 4 -25.45 36.68 -20.19
N THR A 5 -25.92 36.14 -19.05
CA THR A 5 -25.33 35.56 -17.81
C THR A 5 -26.51 35.10 -16.91
N LYS A 6 -26.45 33.99 -16.13
CA LYS A 6 -26.21 33.88 -14.65
C LYS A 6 -27.38 34.22 -13.67
N SER A 7 -27.57 33.31 -12.69
CA SER A 7 -27.96 33.47 -11.26
C SER A 7 -29.35 33.98 -10.81
N THR A 8 -29.94 33.25 -9.84
CA THR A 8 -30.81 33.75 -8.74
C THR A 8 -30.89 32.62 -7.69
N LEU A 9 -30.33 32.65 -6.48
CA LEU A 9 -30.41 33.57 -5.33
C LEU A 9 -31.82 34.08 -5.01
N GLY A 10 -32.51 33.41 -4.08
CA GLY A 10 -33.76 33.88 -3.46
C GLY A 10 -33.67 33.81 -1.94
N LYS A 11 -33.52 34.97 -1.31
CA LYS A 11 -33.50 35.19 0.14
C LYS A 11 -34.92 35.28 0.71
N ARG A 12 -35.07 34.76 1.94
CA ARG A 12 -35.79 35.27 3.12
C ARG A 12 -37.19 35.88 2.93
N GLY A 13 -38.16 35.26 3.60
CA GLY A 13 -39.36 35.93 4.14
C GLY A 13 -39.56 35.51 5.60
N CYS A 14 -39.29 36.42 6.53
CA CYS A 14 -39.67 36.32 7.93
C CYS A 14 -41.13 36.75 8.06
N SER A 15 -41.97 35.99 8.79
CA SER A 15 -43.20 36.53 9.38
C SER A 15 -43.39 35.93 10.76
N SER A 16 -43.30 36.80 11.75
CA SER A 16 -43.56 36.53 13.17
C SER A 16 -45.04 36.77 13.42
N CYS A 17 -45.75 35.81 14.04
CA CYS A 17 -46.96 36.10 14.81
C CYS A 17 -47.28 34.91 15.73
N GLY A 18 -47.47 35.16 17.04
CA GLY A 18 -48.31 34.30 17.90
C GLY A 18 -47.70 33.67 19.16
N ALA A 19 -47.74 34.44 20.27
CA ALA A 19 -48.12 34.07 21.64
C ALA A 19 -47.62 32.77 22.34
N ILE A 20 -46.75 32.99 23.36
CA ILE A 20 -46.78 32.52 24.77
C ILE A 20 -47.50 31.19 25.09
N LEU A 21 -46.75 30.16 25.55
CA LEU A 21 -47.10 29.40 26.77
C LEU A 21 -45.93 28.54 27.30
N HIS A 22 -45.83 28.50 28.63
CA HIS A 22 -44.84 27.82 29.46
C HIS A 22 -44.54 26.36 29.05
N GLY A 23 -43.25 25.99 29.04
CA GLY A 23 -42.84 24.60 28.96
C GLY A 23 -41.33 24.46 28.83
N VAL A 24 -40.67 24.09 29.92
CA VAL A 24 -39.27 23.69 29.94
C VAL A 24 -39.09 22.47 29.03
N ILE A 25 -38.42 22.62 27.89
CA ILE A 25 -37.91 21.47 27.13
C ILE A 25 -36.46 21.76 26.79
N ALA A 26 -35.57 21.22 27.61
CA ALA A 26 -34.17 21.06 27.27
C ALA A 26 -34.07 20.11 26.07
N VAL A 27 -34.07 20.65 24.85
CA VAL A 27 -33.71 19.88 23.66
C VAL A 27 -32.20 19.74 23.68
N GLY A 28 -31.74 18.68 24.36
CA GLY A 28 -30.38 18.20 24.23
C GLY A 28 -30.14 17.81 22.78
N VAL A 29 -29.50 18.70 22.01
CA VAL A 29 -28.93 18.37 20.72
C VAL A 29 -27.80 17.38 20.99
N SER A 30 -28.16 16.10 21.01
CA SER A 30 -27.19 15.03 20.96
C SER A 30 -26.58 15.05 19.56
N CYS A 31 -25.43 15.69 19.43
CA CYS A 31 -24.52 15.43 18.32
C CYS A 31 -24.11 13.96 18.42
N ALA A 32 -24.92 13.08 17.81
CA ALA A 32 -24.44 11.77 17.39
C ALA A 32 -23.32 12.04 16.39
N MET A 33 -22.09 12.15 16.91
CA MET A 33 -20.90 12.06 16.11
C MET A 33 -20.91 10.65 15.53
N SER A 34 -21.46 10.51 14.32
CA SER A 34 -21.10 9.42 13.43
C SER A 34 -19.62 9.62 13.12
N SER A 35 -18.76 9.15 14.02
CA SER A 35 -17.35 8.94 13.74
C SER A 35 -17.30 7.86 12.67
N ALA A 36 -17.37 8.29 11.41
CA ALA A 36 -16.80 7.53 10.32
C ALA A 36 -15.31 7.43 10.62
N VAL A 37 -14.93 6.39 11.37
CA VAL A 37 -13.54 6.02 11.50
C VAL A 37 -13.13 5.59 10.11
N ALA A 38 -12.48 6.51 9.37
CA ALA A 38 -11.78 6.17 8.15
C ALA A 38 -10.66 5.21 8.54
N MET A 39 -10.98 3.91 8.56
CA MET A 39 -10.00 2.85 8.72
C MET A 39 -9.14 2.87 7.46
N SER A 40 -8.04 3.62 7.51
CA SER A 40 -6.96 3.51 6.52
C SER A 40 -6.49 2.07 6.55
N ARG A 41 -6.93 1.25 5.59
CA ARG A 41 -6.49 -0.14 5.48
C ARG A 41 -4.98 -0.10 5.26
N GLY A 42 -4.22 -0.64 6.21
CA GLY A 42 -2.78 -0.81 6.07
C GLY A 42 -2.45 -1.74 4.88
N PRO A 43 -1.17 -1.86 4.51
CA PRO A 43 -0.78 -2.77 3.44
C PRO A 43 -1.15 -4.22 3.77
N VAL A 44 -1.53 -4.98 2.75
CA VAL A 44 -1.79 -6.41 2.85
C VAL A 44 -0.46 -7.12 3.04
N ARG A 45 -0.34 -7.98 4.05
CA ARG A 45 0.90 -8.70 4.30
C ARG A 45 1.13 -9.79 3.26
N VAL A 46 2.38 -9.93 2.81
CA VAL A 46 2.80 -11.04 1.94
C VAL A 46 3.94 -11.82 2.54
N ASP A 47 3.93 -13.13 2.26
CA ASP A 47 5.08 -13.99 2.52
C ASP A 47 6.22 -13.65 1.55
N ILE A 48 7.42 -13.51 2.10
CA ILE A 48 8.64 -13.47 1.29
C ILE A 48 9.23 -14.87 1.25
N LYS A 49 9.25 -15.47 0.05
CA LYS A 49 9.86 -16.76 -0.22
C LYS A 49 11.21 -16.60 -0.92
N ARG A 50 11.94 -17.70 -1.07
CA ARG A 50 13.20 -17.76 -1.81
C ARG A 50 12.99 -18.60 -3.05
N ILE A 51 13.23 -18.01 -4.21
CA ILE A 51 13.19 -18.66 -5.51
C ILE A 51 14.55 -18.39 -6.14
N ASP A 52 15.27 -19.46 -6.48
CA ASP A 52 16.63 -19.40 -7.04
C ASP A 52 17.60 -18.52 -6.23
N GLY A 53 17.45 -18.53 -4.90
CA GLY A 53 18.27 -17.77 -3.98
C GLY A 53 17.90 -16.28 -3.85
N GLN A 54 16.93 -15.79 -4.63
CA GLN A 54 16.42 -14.42 -4.57
C GLN A 54 15.15 -14.32 -3.72
N PRO A 55 14.92 -13.19 -3.02
CA PRO A 55 13.65 -12.95 -2.35
C PRO A 55 12.54 -12.77 -3.38
N ALA A 56 11.37 -13.33 -3.09
CA ALA A 56 10.18 -13.25 -3.93
C ALA A 56 8.95 -12.98 -3.07
N ALA A 57 8.17 -11.97 -3.42
CA ALA A 57 6.91 -11.65 -2.76
C ALA A 57 5.79 -12.52 -3.34
N ARG A 58 5.12 -13.31 -2.50
CA ARG A 58 4.02 -14.16 -2.91
C ARG A 58 2.68 -13.49 -2.61
N ILE A 59 1.83 -13.34 -3.62
CA ILE A 59 0.44 -12.88 -3.40
C ILE A 59 -0.29 -13.91 -2.53
N PRO A 60 -1.01 -13.51 -1.46
CA PRO A 60 -1.71 -14.45 -0.60
C PRO A 60 -2.72 -15.26 -1.40
N GLU A 61 -2.97 -16.51 -0.99
CA GLU A 61 -4.01 -17.34 -1.61
C GLU A 61 -5.41 -16.80 -1.33
N SER A 62 -5.55 -16.11 -0.19
CA SER A 62 -6.77 -15.40 0.25
C SER A 62 -6.35 -14.24 1.14
N ASP A 63 -7.06 -13.12 1.04
CA ASP A 63 -6.95 -11.96 1.93
C ASP A 63 -8.24 -11.12 1.87
N ASP A 64 -8.28 -10.01 2.60
CA ASP A 64 -9.44 -9.10 2.69
C ASP A 64 -9.74 -8.33 1.40
N THR A 65 -8.92 -8.49 0.35
CA THR A 65 -9.09 -7.86 -0.97
C THR A 65 -9.87 -8.76 -1.95
N GLY A 66 -10.19 -10.00 -1.55
CA GLY A 66 -10.94 -10.95 -2.35
C GLY A 66 -10.05 -12.01 -3.02
N ASN A 67 -10.65 -12.78 -3.96
CA ASN A 67 -9.99 -13.91 -4.64
C ASN A 67 -9.65 -13.62 -6.10
N GLU A 68 -9.91 -12.40 -6.56
CA GLU A 68 -9.62 -11.96 -7.92
C GLU A 68 -8.12 -11.88 -8.24
N TRP A 69 -7.80 -11.94 -9.52
CA TRP A 69 -6.46 -11.61 -10.00
C TRP A 69 -6.22 -10.11 -9.83
N VAL A 70 -4.98 -9.75 -9.53
CA VAL A 70 -4.61 -8.35 -9.29
C VAL A 70 -3.71 -7.86 -10.40
N ARG A 71 -4.01 -6.68 -10.95
CA ARG A 71 -3.16 -6.01 -11.94
C ARG A 71 -1.94 -5.43 -11.22
N LEU A 72 -0.74 -5.76 -11.67
CA LEU A 72 0.51 -5.21 -11.15
C LEU A 72 0.81 -3.86 -11.80
N HIS A 73 1.11 -2.86 -10.97
CA HIS A 73 1.56 -1.53 -11.40
C HIS A 73 3.02 -1.29 -11.04
N ILE A 74 3.42 -1.65 -9.82
CA ILE A 74 4.79 -1.45 -9.33
C ILE A 74 5.21 -2.68 -8.55
N ALA A 75 6.44 -3.13 -8.76
CA ALA A 75 7.12 -4.05 -7.85
C ALA A 75 8.46 -3.45 -7.44
N GLY A 76 8.78 -3.53 -6.15
CA GLY A 76 10.04 -2.96 -5.69
C GLY A 76 10.51 -3.47 -4.35
N VAL A 77 11.81 -3.31 -4.14
CA VAL A 77 12.50 -3.60 -2.89
C VAL A 77 13.26 -2.36 -2.42
N GLY A 78 13.05 -2.01 -1.15
CA GLY A 78 13.72 -0.88 -0.53
C GLY A 78 14.00 -1.10 0.96
N ARG A 79 14.87 -0.27 1.52
CA ARG A 79 15.24 -0.27 2.93
C ARG A 79 14.95 1.09 3.54
N ALA A 80 14.15 1.12 4.59
CA ALA A 80 14.01 2.31 5.42
C ALA A 80 15.32 2.59 6.16
N THR A 81 15.80 3.84 6.12
CA THR A 81 17.02 4.29 6.80
C THR A 81 16.74 5.07 8.08
N GLY A 82 15.47 5.35 8.36
CA GLY A 82 15.00 6.01 9.58
C GLY A 82 13.51 6.36 9.44
N PRO A 83 12.84 6.79 10.52
CA PRO A 83 11.41 7.14 10.48
C PRO A 83 11.06 8.26 9.49
N ALA A 84 11.99 9.20 9.27
CA ALA A 84 11.80 10.37 8.41
C ALA A 84 12.74 10.40 7.19
N SER A 85 13.54 9.36 6.99
CA SER A 85 14.52 9.31 5.90
C SER A 85 13.95 8.56 4.70
N PRO A 86 14.21 9.04 3.47
CA PRO A 86 13.75 8.33 2.28
C PRO A 86 14.35 6.92 2.24
N ALA A 87 13.54 5.96 1.80
CA ALA A 87 14.01 4.59 1.66
C ALA A 87 15.12 4.51 0.61
N VAL A 88 16.17 3.74 0.91
CA VAL A 88 17.16 3.37 -0.11
C VAL A 88 16.52 2.31 -0.98
N VAL A 89 16.35 2.62 -2.27
CA VAL A 89 15.76 1.73 -3.26
C VAL A 89 16.82 0.76 -3.79
N TYR A 90 16.49 -0.53 -3.86
CA TYR A 90 17.37 -1.59 -4.36
C TYR A 90 16.93 -2.14 -5.71
N TRP A 91 15.64 -2.06 -6.00
CA TRP A 91 15.06 -2.46 -7.27
C TRP A 91 13.64 -1.90 -7.36
N VAL A 92 13.28 -1.34 -8.50
CA VAL A 92 11.91 -0.94 -8.83
C VAL A 92 11.65 -1.19 -10.30
N ILE A 93 10.50 -1.77 -10.58
CA ILE A 93 9.90 -1.79 -11.90
C ILE A 93 8.51 -1.16 -11.84
N THR A 94 8.14 -0.47 -12.91
CA THR A 94 6.80 0.07 -13.15
C THR A 94 6.23 -0.60 -14.39
N VAL A 95 4.97 -1.01 -14.36
CA VAL A 95 4.23 -1.50 -15.54
C VAL A 95 3.32 -0.35 -15.99
N PRO A 96 3.66 0.33 -17.09
CA PRO A 96 2.84 1.43 -17.61
C PRO A 96 1.42 1.01 -18.02
N ASP A 97 0.53 1.99 -18.17
CA ASP A 97 -0.85 1.76 -18.66
C ASP A 97 -0.94 1.57 -20.19
N ASP A 98 0.08 1.96 -20.93
CA ASP A 98 0.15 1.88 -22.40
C ASP A 98 0.78 0.57 -22.92
N VAL A 99 1.16 -0.34 -22.03
CA VAL A 99 1.64 -1.69 -22.36
C VAL A 99 0.64 -2.76 -21.94
N PRO A 100 0.71 -4.00 -22.49
CA PRO A 100 -0.15 -5.09 -22.05
C PRO A 100 -0.12 -5.27 -20.52
N PRO A 101 -1.28 -5.26 -19.85
CA PRO A 101 -1.33 -5.33 -18.39
C PRO A 101 -0.85 -6.69 -17.88
N VAL A 102 -0.19 -6.65 -16.72
CA VAL A 102 0.30 -7.85 -16.04
C VAL A 102 -0.64 -8.18 -14.90
N TYR A 103 -1.28 -9.35 -14.96
CA TYR A 103 -2.15 -9.84 -13.91
C TYR A 103 -1.44 -10.94 -13.13
N LEU A 104 -1.47 -10.84 -11.80
CA LEU A 104 -0.94 -11.83 -10.89
C LEU A 104 -2.08 -12.67 -10.33
N LYS A 105 -1.91 -13.99 -10.38
CA LYS A 105 -2.81 -14.93 -9.73
C LYS A 105 -2.53 -15.00 -8.23
N ARG A 106 -3.54 -15.43 -7.47
CA ARG A 106 -3.37 -15.79 -6.07
C ARG A 106 -2.30 -16.88 -5.93
N GLY A 107 -1.39 -16.71 -4.98
CA GLY A 107 -0.26 -17.61 -4.77
C GLY A 107 0.92 -17.43 -5.73
N GLU A 108 0.85 -16.53 -6.72
CA GLU A 108 1.95 -16.22 -7.63
C GLU A 108 3.02 -15.36 -6.96
N CYS A 109 4.27 -15.53 -7.42
CA CYS A 109 5.43 -14.85 -6.85
C CYS A 109 6.03 -13.84 -7.83
N VAL A 110 6.32 -12.64 -7.36
CA VAL A 110 7.18 -11.68 -8.07
C VAL A 110 8.57 -11.75 -7.47
N VAL A 111 9.57 -12.06 -8.29
CA VAL A 111 10.96 -12.27 -7.84
C VAL A 111 11.75 -10.97 -7.94
N PHE A 112 12.60 -10.70 -6.96
CA PHE A 112 13.52 -9.56 -7.01
C PHE A 112 14.39 -9.61 -8.28
N GLY A 113 14.42 -8.49 -9.02
CA GLY A 113 15.19 -8.37 -10.26
C GLY A 113 14.53 -9.05 -11.46
N GLN A 114 13.32 -9.58 -11.32
CA GLN A 114 12.56 -10.14 -12.42
C GLN A 114 12.37 -9.11 -13.55
N ARG A 115 12.56 -9.53 -14.78
CA ARG A 115 12.19 -8.74 -15.95
C ARG A 115 10.75 -9.06 -16.33
N ILE A 116 9.95 -8.02 -16.49
CA ILE A 116 8.57 -8.12 -16.94
C ILE A 116 8.49 -7.45 -18.33
N PRO A 117 7.99 -8.14 -19.36
CA PRO A 117 7.83 -7.56 -20.69
C PRO A 117 7.00 -6.27 -20.63
N GLY A 118 7.49 -5.20 -21.26
CA GLY A 118 6.83 -3.89 -21.27
C GLY A 118 7.01 -3.06 -20.00
N ALA A 119 7.54 -3.62 -18.91
CA ALA A 119 7.80 -2.86 -17.69
C ALA A 119 9.05 -1.99 -17.83
N THR A 120 8.98 -0.76 -17.29
CA THR A 120 10.12 0.13 -17.13
C THR A 120 10.91 -0.25 -15.88
N VAL A 121 12.22 -0.43 -16.01
CA VAL A 121 13.12 -0.64 -14.88
C VAL A 121 13.59 0.72 -14.37
N GLU A 122 12.90 1.26 -13.37
CA GLU A 122 13.24 2.54 -12.73
C GLU A 122 14.55 2.45 -11.94
N THR A 123 14.79 1.30 -11.32
CA THR A 123 16.04 1.03 -10.60
C THR A 123 16.44 -0.42 -10.82
N PRO A 124 17.58 -0.69 -11.47
CA PRO A 124 18.05 -2.05 -11.67
C PRO A 124 18.41 -2.71 -10.34
N PRO A 125 18.30 -4.05 -10.23
CA PRO A 125 18.57 -4.76 -8.99
C PRO A 125 20.03 -4.60 -8.60
N LYS A 126 20.27 -4.20 -7.34
CA LYS A 126 21.61 -4.11 -6.74
C LYS A 126 21.78 -5.09 -5.58
N PRO A 127 23.02 -5.50 -5.25
CA PRO A 127 23.29 -6.41 -4.14
C PRO A 127 22.73 -5.90 -2.82
N PHE A 128 22.27 -6.82 -1.97
CA PHE A 128 21.82 -6.50 -0.62
C PHE A 128 23.00 -6.38 0.35
N ASP A 129 22.86 -5.47 1.31
CA ASP A 129 23.76 -5.36 2.45
C ASP A 129 23.38 -6.40 3.51
N VAL A 130 24.39 -6.91 4.20
CA VAL A 130 24.21 -7.92 5.24
C VAL A 130 23.70 -7.30 6.55
N ASP A 131 22.94 -8.08 7.29
CA ASP A 131 22.30 -7.76 8.56
C ASP A 131 21.40 -6.53 8.47
N LYS A 132 20.82 -6.32 7.29
CA LYS A 132 19.83 -5.27 7.02
C LYS A 132 18.46 -5.87 6.74
N ARG A 133 17.43 -5.14 7.18
CA ARG A 133 16.02 -5.43 6.91
C ARG A 133 15.57 -4.70 5.65
N TYR A 134 14.86 -5.41 4.80
CA TYR A 134 14.32 -4.94 3.54
C TYR A 134 12.80 -5.07 3.53
N ASN A 135 12.16 -4.21 2.73
CA ASN A 135 10.73 -4.26 2.43
C ASN A 135 10.58 -4.61 0.96
N PHE A 136 9.78 -5.63 0.66
CA PHE A 136 9.29 -5.92 -0.68
C PHE A 136 7.85 -5.41 -0.77
N ALA A 137 7.56 -4.57 -1.77
CA ALA A 137 6.22 -4.04 -1.99
C ALA A 137 5.75 -4.29 -3.42
N LEU A 138 4.47 -4.61 -3.57
CA LEU A 138 3.76 -4.67 -4.84
C LEU A 138 2.58 -3.69 -4.77
N VAL A 139 2.50 -2.76 -5.72
CA VAL A 139 1.33 -1.89 -5.90
C VAL A 139 0.48 -2.49 -6.99
N THR A 140 -0.78 -2.72 -6.67
CA THR A 140 -1.71 -3.46 -7.53
C THR A 140 -3.09 -2.82 -7.55
N SER A 141 -3.92 -3.22 -8.51
CA SER A 141 -5.34 -2.88 -8.51
C SER A 141 -6.21 -4.03 -8.98
N SER A 142 -7.47 -4.01 -8.57
CA SER A 142 -8.54 -4.87 -9.04
C SER A 142 -9.85 -4.10 -9.09
N GLU A 143 -10.97 -4.78 -9.36
CA GLU A 143 -12.30 -4.15 -9.35
C GLU A 143 -12.67 -3.59 -7.97
N SER A 144 -12.15 -4.18 -6.89
CA SER A 144 -12.36 -3.73 -5.51
C SER A 144 -11.51 -2.52 -5.10
N GLY A 145 -10.51 -2.13 -5.90
CA GLY A 145 -9.68 -0.94 -5.66
C GLY A 145 -8.18 -1.18 -5.82
N ALA A 146 -7.38 -0.26 -5.28
CA ALA A 146 -5.92 -0.35 -5.29
C ALA A 146 -5.39 -0.89 -3.96
N TRP A 147 -4.39 -1.77 -4.04
CA TRP A 147 -3.83 -2.48 -2.90
C TRP A 147 -2.32 -2.45 -2.91
N ILE A 148 -1.74 -2.27 -1.72
CA ILE A 148 -0.30 -2.41 -1.51
C ILE A 148 -0.07 -3.70 -0.74
N TYR A 149 0.56 -4.65 -1.41
CA TYR A 149 1.08 -5.86 -0.78
C TYR A 149 2.49 -5.59 -0.27
N LYS A 150 2.78 -5.94 0.98
CA LYS A 150 4.08 -5.66 1.61
C LYS A 150 4.55 -6.82 2.48
N GLY A 151 5.82 -7.19 2.33
CA GLY A 151 6.49 -8.16 3.19
C GLY A 151 7.90 -7.68 3.54
N ASN A 152 8.45 -8.23 4.61
CA ASN A 152 9.79 -7.90 5.08
C ASN A 152 10.72 -9.10 4.99
N PHE A 153 12.01 -8.87 4.81
CA PHE A 153 13.02 -9.91 4.92
C PHE A 153 14.35 -9.36 5.43
N CYS A 154 15.22 -10.25 5.89
CA CYS A 154 16.57 -9.93 6.31
C CYS A 154 17.58 -10.52 5.33
N VAL A 155 18.78 -9.96 5.28
CA VAL A 155 19.92 -10.62 4.63
C VAL A 155 20.93 -10.93 5.72
N ARG A 156 21.44 -12.16 5.78
CA ARG A 156 22.44 -12.59 6.78
C ARG A 156 23.67 -13.15 6.07
N GLU A 157 24.83 -13.14 6.74
CA GLU A 157 26.00 -13.84 6.19
C GLU A 157 25.73 -15.34 6.16
N LYS A 158 26.17 -16.02 5.09
CA LYS A 158 26.22 -17.48 5.11
C LYS A 158 27.47 -17.86 5.89
N LEU A 159 27.33 -18.71 6.90
CA LEU A 159 28.47 -19.42 7.47
C LEU A 159 29.13 -20.24 6.35
N GLY A 160 30.30 -19.81 5.88
CA GLY A 160 31.01 -20.39 4.74
C GLY A 160 30.87 -19.59 3.43
N SER A 161 31.71 -18.56 3.32
CA SER A 161 32.17 -17.88 2.09
C SER A 161 31.10 -17.39 1.09
N GLY A 162 30.03 -16.75 1.55
CA GLY A 162 29.13 -16.02 0.65
C GLY A 162 27.98 -15.29 1.34
N THR A 163 27.46 -14.26 0.68
CA THR A 163 26.27 -13.54 1.14
C THR A 163 25.00 -14.27 0.69
N ARG A 164 24.04 -14.54 1.57
CA ARG A 164 22.71 -15.07 1.18
C ARG A 164 21.60 -14.28 1.87
N ALA A 165 20.59 -13.85 1.12
CA ALA A 165 19.38 -13.31 1.73
C ALA A 165 18.77 -14.39 2.64
N VAL A 166 18.53 -14.10 3.93
CA VAL A 166 17.92 -15.06 4.86
C VAL A 166 16.53 -14.60 5.21
N LEU A 167 15.53 -15.32 4.69
CA LEU A 167 14.14 -15.13 5.06
C LEU A 167 14.01 -15.36 6.56
N LEU A 168 13.75 -14.28 7.29
CA LEU A 168 13.24 -14.37 8.64
C LEU A 168 11.73 -14.30 8.48
N ASN A 169 11.04 -15.36 8.91
CA ASN A 169 9.63 -15.23 9.25
C ASN A 169 9.53 -14.13 10.31
N GLU A 170 8.55 -13.24 10.14
CA GLU A 170 8.47 -11.91 10.75
C GLU A 170 8.45 -11.93 12.31
N ASP A 171 8.32 -13.11 12.94
CA ASP A 171 7.98 -13.25 14.35
C ASP A 171 9.01 -13.93 15.28
N SER A 172 10.14 -14.49 14.80
CA SER A 172 10.96 -15.33 15.69
C SER A 172 12.41 -14.92 15.89
N ASP A 173 12.92 -13.92 15.17
CA ASP A 173 14.32 -13.53 15.34
C ASP A 173 14.56 -12.09 14.86
N PRO A 174 14.96 -11.15 15.73
CA PRO A 174 15.38 -9.84 15.25
C PRO A 174 16.55 -10.03 14.27
N CYS A 175 16.56 -9.31 13.15
CA CYS A 175 17.81 -9.13 12.41
C CYS A 175 18.87 -8.72 13.44
N PRO A 176 20.00 -9.43 13.55
CA PRO A 176 21.01 -9.08 14.54
C PRO A 176 21.33 -7.59 14.35
N ARG A 177 21.19 -6.81 15.43
CA ARG A 177 21.67 -5.43 15.42
C ARG A 177 23.17 -5.56 15.19
N GLY A 178 23.63 -5.19 14.00
CA GLY A 178 25.05 -5.24 13.64
C GLY A 178 25.88 -4.70 14.79
N ARG A 179 26.90 -5.47 15.17
CA ARG A 179 27.81 -5.16 16.28
C ARG A 179 28.61 -3.90 15.97
#